data_AF-A0A2A9NKV8-F1
#
_entry.id   AF-A0A2A9NKV8-F1
#
_cell.length_a   1.000
_cell.length_b   1.000
_cell.length_c   1.000
_cell.angle_alpha   90.00
_cell.angle_beta   90.00
_cell.angle_gamma   90.00
#
_symmetry.space_group_name_H-M   'P 1'
#
loop_
_entity.id
_entity.type
_entity.pdbx_description
1 polymer ?
#
loop_
_entity_poly.entity_id
_entity_poly.type
_entity_poly.pdbx_seq_one_letter_code
_entity_poly.pdbx_strand_id
1 'polypeptide(L)'
;LPPPKPDLGFTRPPKTKWLIFLWRWRIWVEATFVLSMLEPWEKFLLVTLFLLLNSLMLTGIIKYLPLHVSIMQRRAMYYLWGTE
;
A
#
# COMPACT_ATOMS: atom_id res chain seq x y z
N LEU A 1 -41.73 11.50 -5.14
CA LEU A 1 -41.19 10.35 -5.90
C LEU A 1 -39.80 10.05 -5.35
N PRO A 2 -39.45 8.80 -5.03
CA PRO A 2 -38.08 8.47 -4.67
C PRO A 2 -37.15 8.73 -5.88
N PRO A 3 -35.91 9.16 -5.67
CA PRO A 3 -34.96 9.36 -6.76
C PRO A 3 -34.69 8.04 -7.49
N PRO A 4 -34.39 8.08 -8.80
CA PRO A 4 -34.03 6.89 -9.56
C PRO A 4 -32.71 6.32 -9.03
N LYS A 5 -32.75 5.06 -8.56
CA LYS A 5 -31.54 4.28 -8.26
C LYS A 5 -30.88 3.87 -9.58
N PRO A 6 -29.53 3.86 -9.66
CA PRO A 6 -28.57 3.93 -8.55
C PRO A 6 -28.11 5.35 -8.18
N ASP A 7 -27.91 5.59 -6.89
CA ASP A 7 -27.28 6.81 -6.38
C ASP A 7 -25.78 6.85 -6.72
N LEU A 8 -25.42 7.65 -7.74
CA LEU A 8 -24.03 7.84 -8.17
C LEU A 8 -23.25 8.87 -7.30
N GLY A 9 -23.72 9.17 -6.09
CA GLY A 9 -23.09 10.15 -5.21
C GLY A 9 -21.65 9.80 -4.83
N PHE A 10 -21.37 8.50 -4.68
CA PHE A 10 -20.05 7.98 -4.27
C PHE A 10 -18.93 8.26 -5.30
N THR A 11 -19.29 8.36 -6.58
CA THR A 11 -18.33 8.58 -7.68
C THR A 11 -18.08 10.05 -7.96
N ARG A 12 -18.77 10.98 -7.28
CA ARG A 12 -18.58 12.41 -7.51
C ARG A 12 -17.28 12.90 -6.85
N PRO A 13 -16.44 13.67 -7.57
CA PRO A 13 -15.25 14.25 -6.98
C PRO A 13 -15.62 15.32 -5.95
N PRO A 14 -14.92 15.39 -4.81
CA PRO A 14 -15.11 16.44 -3.82
C PRO A 14 -14.59 17.80 -4.33
N LYS A 15 -15.09 18.91 -3.78
CA LYS A 15 -14.72 20.28 -4.26
C LYS A 15 -13.34 20.75 -3.78
N THR A 16 -12.83 20.22 -2.67
CA THR A 16 -11.57 20.67 -2.06
C THR A 16 -10.36 20.00 -2.71
N LYS A 17 -9.31 20.76 -3.04
CA LYS A 17 -8.10 20.27 -3.74
C LYS A 17 -7.46 19.02 -3.12
N TRP A 18 -7.26 18.99 -1.81
CA TRP A 18 -6.69 17.84 -1.10
C TRP A 18 -7.60 16.61 -1.14
N LEU A 19 -8.91 16.82 -0.99
CA LEU A 19 -9.88 15.75 -1.08
C LEU A 19 -9.95 15.15 -2.49
N ILE A 20 -9.70 15.95 -3.53
CA ILE A 20 -9.62 15.45 -4.93
C ILE A 20 -8.42 14.51 -5.08
N PHE A 21 -7.29 14.83 -4.46
CA PHE A 21 -6.11 13.96 -4.50
C PHE A 21 -6.39 12.61 -3.83
N LEU A 22 -6.94 12.61 -2.62
CA LEU A 22 -7.32 11.38 -1.90
C LEU A 22 -8.40 10.59 -2.66
N TRP A 23 -9.37 11.28 -3.26
CA TRP A 23 -10.40 10.65 -4.10
C TRP A 23 -9.77 9.97 -5.31
N ARG A 24 -8.84 10.62 -6.01
CA ARG A 24 -8.14 10.03 -7.17
C ARG A 24 -7.31 8.82 -6.76
N TRP A 25 -6.64 8.90 -5.62
CA TRP A 25 -5.87 7.78 -5.09
C TRP A 25 -6.76 6.59 -4.72
N ARG A 26 -7.90 6.86 -4.05
CA ARG A 26 -8.92 5.83 -3.75
C ARG A 26 -9.43 5.15 -5.01
N ILE A 27 -9.86 5.92 -6.02
CA ILE A 27 -10.38 5.37 -7.28
C ILE A 27 -9.31 4.56 -8.01
N TRP A 28 -8.06 5.02 -8.02
CA TRP A 28 -6.95 4.27 -8.61
C TRP A 28 -6.75 2.91 -7.93
N VAL A 29 -6.73 2.88 -6.59
CA VAL A 29 -6.63 1.63 -5.82
C VAL A 29 -7.82 0.71 -6.06
N GLU A 30 -9.05 1.25 -6.05
CA GLU A 30 -10.25 0.47 -6.31
C GLU A 30 -10.25 -0.16 -7.71
N ALA A 31 -9.72 0.56 -8.71
CA ALA A 31 -9.61 0.09 -10.08
C ALA A 31 -8.50 -0.96 -10.27
N THR A 32 -7.32 -0.76 -9.68
CA THR A 32 -6.17 -1.68 -9.86
C THR A 32 -6.39 -3.03 -9.19
N PHE A 33 -7.07 -3.05 -8.04
CA PHE A 33 -7.32 -4.26 -7.27
C PHE A 33 -8.73 -4.82 -7.46
N VAL A 34 -9.51 -4.26 -8.40
CA VAL A 34 -10.89 -4.67 -8.71
C VAL A 34 -11.78 -4.71 -7.44
N LEU A 35 -11.48 -3.84 -6.48
CA LEU A 35 -12.20 -3.78 -5.21
C LEU A 35 -13.65 -3.28 -5.41
N SER A 36 -13.99 -2.73 -6.57
CA SER A 36 -15.34 -2.28 -6.87
C SER A 36 -16.37 -3.42 -6.89
N MET A 37 -15.97 -4.64 -7.21
CA MET A 37 -16.87 -5.80 -7.34
C MET A 37 -17.11 -6.54 -6.03
N LEU A 38 -16.22 -6.36 -5.05
CA LEU A 38 -16.29 -7.08 -3.78
C LEU A 38 -17.38 -6.51 -2.85
N GLU A 39 -17.87 -7.36 -1.97
CA GLU A 39 -18.76 -6.92 -0.90
C GLU A 39 -17.97 -6.08 0.13
N PRO A 40 -18.63 -5.16 0.87
CA PRO A 40 -17.94 -4.30 1.83
C PRO A 40 -17.13 -5.06 2.89
N TRP A 41 -17.59 -6.24 3.32
CA TRP A 41 -16.90 -7.05 4.31
C TRP A 41 -15.65 -7.73 3.73
N GLU A 42 -15.71 -8.21 2.48
CA GLU A 42 -14.58 -8.85 1.79
C GLU A 42 -13.43 -7.86 1.59
N LYS A 43 -13.76 -6.62 1.22
CA LYS A 43 -12.77 -5.53 1.12
C LYS A 43 -12.06 -5.30 2.45
N PHE A 44 -12.80 -5.29 3.56
CA PHE A 44 -12.22 -5.12 4.88
C PHE A 44 -11.26 -6.26 5.22
N LEU A 45 -11.64 -7.51 4.94
CA LEU A 45 -10.77 -8.67 5.15
C LEU A 45 -9.49 -8.56 4.30
N LEU A 46 -9.59 -8.29 3.01
CA LEU A 46 -8.42 -8.19 2.13
C LEU A 46 -7.47 -7.06 2.54
N VAL A 47 -8.00 -5.89 2.86
CA VAL A 47 -7.18 -4.74 3.28
C VAL A 47 -6.47 -5.05 4.59
N THR A 48 -7.16 -5.66 5.56
CA THR A 48 -6.54 -6.03 6.85
C THR A 48 -5.46 -7.10 6.66
N LEU A 49 -5.72 -8.14 5.87
CA LEU A 49 -4.72 -9.17 5.55
C LEU A 49 -3.50 -8.57 4.84
N PHE A 50 -3.73 -7.72 3.84
CA PHE A 50 -2.65 -7.05 3.12
C PHE A 50 -1.80 -6.19 4.05
N LEU A 51 -2.43 -5.40 4.92
CA LEU A 51 -1.73 -4.57 5.91
C LEU A 51 -0.94 -5.43 6.91
N LEU A 52 -1.50 -6.54 7.38
CA LEU A 52 -0.80 -7.46 8.28
C LEU A 52 0.44 -8.05 7.62
N LEU A 53 0.33 -8.57 6.40
CA LEU A 53 1.45 -9.13 5.65
C LEU A 53 2.52 -8.07 5.37
N ASN A 54 2.11 -6.88 4.93
CA ASN A 54 3.04 -5.77 4.70
C ASN A 54 3.72 -5.32 5.99
N SER A 55 3.00 -5.25 7.12
CA SER A 55 3.58 -4.87 8.40
C SER A 55 4.62 -5.87 8.89
N LEU A 56 4.35 -7.17 8.71
CA LEU A 56 5.29 -8.25 9.04
C LEU A 56 6.52 -8.18 8.14
N MET A 57 6.33 -8.00 6.84
CA MET A 57 7.41 -7.85 5.87
C MET A 57 8.27 -6.62 6.19
N LEU A 58 7.65 -5.46 6.43
CA LEU A 58 8.35 -4.22 6.76
C LEU A 58 9.11 -4.35 8.08
N THR A 59 8.53 -4.98 9.09
CA THR A 59 9.21 -5.26 10.37
C THR A 59 10.42 -6.17 10.13
N GLY A 60 10.27 -7.20 9.28
CA GLY A 60 11.37 -8.07 8.86
C GLY A 60 12.50 -7.29 8.18
N ILE A 61 12.16 -6.43 7.22
CA ILE A 61 13.12 -5.57 6.51
C ILE A 61 13.83 -4.65 7.49
N ILE A 62 13.09 -3.87 8.29
CA ILE A 62 13.69 -2.88 9.20
C ILE A 62 14.59 -3.54 10.25
N LYS A 63 14.20 -4.72 10.76
CA LYS A 63 14.95 -5.38 11.84
C LYS A 63 16.13 -6.22 11.32
N TYR A 64 15.97 -6.94 10.22
CA TYR A 64 16.97 -7.89 9.74
C TYR A 64 17.87 -7.30 8.64
N LEU A 65 17.33 -6.47 7.74
CA LEU A 65 18.10 -5.93 6.62
C LEU A 65 19.32 -5.08 7.02
N PRO A 66 19.28 -4.16 8.01
CA PRO A 66 20.45 -3.33 8.32
C PRO A 66 21.63 -4.15 8.85
N LEU A 67 21.36 -5.19 9.65
CA LEU A 67 22.40 -6.10 10.12
C LEU A 67 23.07 -6.82 8.94
N HIS A 68 22.27 -7.38 8.03
CA HIS A 68 22.79 -8.08 6.85
C HIS A 68 23.58 -7.14 5.93
N VAL A 69 23.08 -5.92 5.67
CA VAL A 69 23.78 -4.93 4.86
C VAL A 69 25.12 -4.54 5.48
N SER A 70 25.18 -4.35 6.81
CA SER A 70 26.45 -3.99 7.47
C SER A 70 27.53 -5.07 7.33
N ILE A 71 27.14 -6.35 7.42
CA ILE A 71 28.05 -7.49 7.27
C ILE A 71 28.50 -7.61 5.81
N MET A 72 27.56 -7.50 4.86
CA MET A 72 27.87 -7.53 3.43
C MET A 72 28.78 -6.36 3.03
N GLN A 73 28.53 -5.16 3.55
CA GLN A 73 29.37 -3.99 3.32
C GLN A 73 30.79 -4.23 3.81
N ARG A 74 30.98 -4.77 5.02
CA ARG A 74 32.32 -5.06 5.55
C ARG A 74 33.08 -6.06 4.68
N ARG A 75 32.40 -7.11 4.19
CA ARG A 75 33.00 -8.07 3.26
C ARG A 75 33.31 -7.46 1.90
N ALA A 76 32.38 -6.66 1.36
CA ALA A 76 32.60 -5.95 0.10
C ALA A 76 33.81 -5.01 0.21
N MET A 77 33.97 -4.31 1.34
CA MET A 77 35.12 -3.44 1.59
C MET A 77 36.43 -4.23 1.61
N TYR A 78 36.45 -5.43 2.22
CA TYR A 78 37.61 -6.32 2.19
C TYR A 78 38.00 -6.72 0.74
N TYR A 79 37.02 -7.12 -0.08
CA TYR A 79 37.29 -7.50 -1.47
C TYR A 79 37.65 -6.32 -2.38
N LEU A 80 37.11 -5.13 -2.12
CA LEU A 80 37.34 -3.95 -2.95
C LEU A 80 38.62 -3.18 -2.59
N TRP A 81 38.94 -3.06 -1.30
CA TRP A 81 40.10 -2.30 -0.84
C TRP A 81 41.31 -3.16 -0.47
N GLY A 82 41.16 -4.49 -0.36
CA GLY A 82 42.29 -5.41 -0.16
C GLY A 82 43.07 -5.17 1.13
N THR A 83 42.48 -4.49 2.12
CA THR A 83 43.12 -4.30 3.43
C THR A 83 42.79 -5.50 4.31
N GLU A 84 43.77 -6.39 4.40
CA GLU A 84 43.86 -7.48 5.37
C GLU A 84 43.71 -7.00 6.82
#